data_AF-A0A9P9E6A2-F1
#
_entry.id   AF-A0A9P9E6A2-F1
#
_cell.length_a   1.000
_cell.length_b   1.000
_cell.length_c   1.000
_cell.angle_alpha   90.00
_cell.angle_beta   90.00
_cell.angle_gamma   90.00
#
_symmetry.space_group_name_H-M   'P 1'
#
loop_
_entity.id
_entity.type
_entity.pdbx_description
1 polymer ?
#
loop_
_entity_poly.entity_id
_entity_poly.type
_entity_poly.pdbx_seq_one_letter_code
_entity_poly.pdbx_strand_id
1 'polypeptide(L)'
;MAKSKNSSQHNQSRKAHRNGYTEPLTILSNTQMLTLFCSIKKPKTSRYPSLNGTDPKFRRNHRHALHGNMKALKELKEGKRESA
;
A
#
# COMPACT_ATOMS: atom_id res chain seq x y z
N MET A 1 -19.68 11.17 47.23
CA MET A 1 -18.69 10.84 46.17
C MET A 1 -18.57 12.05 45.24
N ALA A 2 -17.38 12.57 45.02
CA ALA A 2 -17.18 13.67 44.07
C ALA A 2 -17.31 13.15 42.63
N LYS A 3 -18.07 13.85 41.79
CA LYS A 3 -18.25 13.48 40.37
C LYS A 3 -17.01 13.93 39.57
N SER A 4 -16.42 13.04 38.78
CA SER A 4 -15.30 13.33 37.88
C SER A 4 -15.77 13.70 36.47
N LYS A 5 -14.88 14.25 35.64
CA LYS A 5 -15.13 14.46 34.21
C LYS A 5 -14.99 13.12 33.47
N ASN A 6 -16.01 12.75 32.69
CA ASN A 6 -16.10 11.42 32.09
C ASN A 6 -15.30 11.24 30.79
N SER A 7 -15.03 12.32 30.02
CA SER A 7 -14.27 12.27 28.76
C SER A 7 -13.71 13.66 28.37
N SER A 8 -12.59 13.69 27.63
CA SER A 8 -11.98 14.90 27.07
C SER A 8 -11.08 14.62 25.86
N GLN A 9 -11.21 15.45 24.82
CA GLN A 9 -10.38 15.41 23.61
C GLN A 9 -9.31 16.52 23.55
N HIS A 10 -9.20 17.35 24.59
CA HIS A 10 -8.43 18.61 24.59
C HIS A 10 -6.95 18.51 24.16
N ASN A 11 -6.32 17.34 24.31
CA ASN A 11 -4.90 17.13 23.98
C ASN A 11 -4.65 16.01 22.95
N GLN A 12 -5.69 15.48 22.29
CA GLN A 12 -5.51 14.31 21.42
C GLN A 12 -4.76 14.68 20.13
N SER A 13 -5.11 15.81 19.50
CA SER A 13 -4.43 16.30 18.28
C SER A 13 -2.94 16.56 18.54
N ARG A 14 -2.60 17.28 19.62
CA ARG A 14 -1.21 17.57 19.99
C ARG A 14 -0.37 16.31 20.20
N LYS A 15 -0.94 15.24 20.76
CA LYS A 15 -0.26 13.94 20.92
C LYS A 15 -0.08 13.20 19.60
N ALA A 16 -1.09 13.21 18.72
CA ALA A 16 -1.03 12.55 17.41
C ALA A 16 0.10 13.12 16.53
N HIS A 17 0.39 14.42 16.69
CA HIS A 17 1.41 15.14 15.92
C HIS A 17 2.85 15.04 16.48
N ARG A 18 3.09 14.36 17.61
CA ARG A 18 4.45 14.23 18.19
C ARG A 18 5.37 13.29 17.40
N ASN A 19 4.80 12.25 16.81
CA ASN A 19 5.55 11.14 16.21
C ASN A 19 5.51 11.16 14.68
N GLY A 20 5.25 12.31 14.06
CA GLY A 20 5.23 12.45 12.60
C GLY A 20 6.65 12.43 12.04
N TYR A 21 7.01 11.36 11.33
CA TYR A 21 8.28 11.29 10.59
C TYR A 21 8.03 11.90 9.21
N THR A 22 8.87 12.87 8.85
CA THR A 22 8.92 13.50 7.53
C THR A 22 9.52 12.52 6.53
N GLU A 23 8.69 11.87 5.72
CA GLU A 23 9.17 11.23 4.50
C GLU A 23 9.12 12.28 3.38
N PRO A 24 10.27 12.74 2.83
CA PRO A 24 10.25 13.61 1.66
C PRO A 24 9.84 12.77 0.44
N LEU A 25 8.70 13.11 -0.17
CA LEU A 25 8.38 12.63 -1.51
C LEU A 25 9.37 13.28 -2.48
N THR A 26 10.42 12.55 -2.84
CA THR A 26 11.31 12.92 -3.95
C THR A 26 10.57 12.73 -5.26
N ILE A 27 9.94 13.80 -5.77
CA ILE A 27 9.64 13.93 -7.19
C ILE A 27 9.98 15.36 -7.61
N LEU A 28 10.86 15.44 -8.60
CA LEU A 28 11.37 16.62 -9.29
C LEU A 28 10.24 17.60 -9.65
N SER A 29 10.24 18.79 -9.05
CA SER A 29 10.00 20.06 -9.73
C SER A 29 10.27 21.23 -8.78
N ASN A 30 11.17 22.11 -9.21
CA ASN A 30 11.47 23.38 -8.56
C ASN A 30 10.28 24.34 -8.78
N THR A 31 9.22 24.24 -7.99
CA THR A 31 8.38 25.41 -7.66
C THR A 31 7.51 25.15 -6.43
N GLN A 32 7.73 25.99 -5.41
CA GLN A 32 6.89 26.21 -4.24
C GLN A 32 6.81 25.07 -3.21
N MET A 33 7.79 25.11 -2.31
CA MET A 33 7.84 24.46 -1.01
C MET A 33 6.73 24.98 -0.07
N LEU A 34 5.46 24.70 -0.38
CA LEU A 34 4.44 24.58 0.65
C LEU A 34 4.34 23.10 1.00
N THR A 35 5.44 22.56 1.53
CA THR A 35 5.44 21.21 2.10
C THR A 35 4.40 21.20 3.20
N LEU A 36 3.21 20.64 2.91
CA LEU A 36 2.24 20.27 3.92
C LEU A 36 2.99 19.42 4.96
N PHE A 37 3.38 20.03 6.08
CA PHE A 37 3.87 19.35 7.26
C PHE A 37 2.70 18.58 7.88
N CYS A 38 2.28 17.52 7.20
CA CYS A 38 1.27 16.61 7.70
C CYS A 38 1.94 15.78 8.80
N SER A 39 1.75 16.21 10.05
CA SER A 39 2.34 15.60 11.24
C SER A 39 1.65 14.26 11.62
N ILE A 40 1.00 13.57 10.69
CA ILE A 40 0.38 12.25 10.87
C ILE A 40 0.92 11.32 9.80
N LYS A 41 1.40 10.14 10.21
CA LYS A 41 1.95 9.15 9.27
C LYS A 41 0.84 8.62 8.37
N LYS A 42 1.05 8.75 7.06
CA LYS A 42 0.27 8.01 6.06
C LYS A 42 0.69 6.53 6.10
N PRO A 43 -0.22 5.58 5.81
CA PRO A 43 0.16 4.18 5.68
C PRO A 43 1.23 4.04 4.60
N LYS A 44 2.18 3.12 4.81
CA LYS A 44 3.21 2.83 3.80
C LYS A 44 2.54 2.26 2.55
N THR A 45 2.79 2.87 1.40
CA THR A 45 2.29 2.38 0.11
C THR A 45 3.32 1.41 -0.51
N SER A 46 2.89 0.17 -0.77
CA SER A 46 3.66 -0.77 -1.59
C SER A 46 3.33 -0.54 -3.06
N ARG A 47 4.30 -0.78 -3.96
CA ARG A 47 4.07 -0.75 -5.42
C ARG A 47 2.95 -1.70 -5.85
N TYR A 48 2.82 -2.84 -5.17
CA TYR A 48 1.79 -3.83 -5.44
C TYR A 48 1.01 -4.13 -4.15
N PRO A 49 -0.29 -3.76 -4.07
CA PRO A 49 -1.14 -4.10 -2.94
C PRO A 49 -1.63 -5.56 -3.03
N SER A 50 -2.15 -6.09 -1.93
CA SER A 50 -2.75 -7.42 -1.92
C SER A 50 -4.05 -7.47 -2.73
N LEU A 51 -4.30 -8.59 -3.42
CA LEU A 51 -5.55 -8.86 -4.13
C LEU A 51 -6.66 -9.43 -3.21
N ASN A 52 -6.58 -9.19 -1.90
CA ASN A 52 -7.56 -9.68 -0.93
C ASN A 52 -8.81 -8.79 -0.97
N GLY A 53 -10.00 -9.41 -0.99
CA GLY A 53 -11.28 -8.71 -1.14
C GLY A 53 -11.73 -8.47 -2.58
N THR A 54 -10.91 -8.80 -3.59
CA THR A 54 -11.37 -8.81 -4.99
C THR A 54 -12.24 -10.04 -5.25
N ASP A 55 -13.14 -9.93 -6.23
CA ASP A 55 -14.09 -10.99 -6.62
C ASP A 55 -13.42 -12.40 -6.69
N PRO A 56 -13.96 -13.39 -5.95
CA PRO A 56 -13.46 -14.75 -6.00
C PRO A 56 -13.41 -15.37 -7.40
N LYS A 57 -14.33 -15.03 -8.33
CA LYS A 57 -14.30 -15.58 -9.69
C LYS A 57 -13.12 -15.02 -10.49
N PHE A 58 -12.91 -13.70 -10.41
CA PHE A 58 -11.71 -13.06 -10.96
C PHE A 58 -10.41 -13.67 -10.41
N ARG A 59 -10.32 -13.87 -9.09
CA ARG A 59 -9.12 -14.47 -8.48
C ARG A 59 -8.84 -15.89 -8.93
N ARG A 60 -9.88 -16.72 -9.11
CA ARG A 60 -9.72 -18.09 -9.63
C ARG A 60 -9.16 -18.06 -11.04
N ASN A 61 -9.76 -17.27 -11.93
CA ASN A 61 -9.29 -17.14 -13.31
C ASN A 61 -7.85 -16.62 -13.39
N HIS A 62 -7.55 -15.54 -12.66
CA HIS A 62 -6.22 -14.96 -12.61
C HIS A 62 -5.16 -15.98 -12.16
N ARG A 63 -5.49 -16.83 -11.18
CA ARG A 63 -4.60 -17.92 -10.74
C ARG A 63 -4.31 -18.90 -11.87
N HIS A 64 -5.34 -19.35 -12.60
CA HIS A 64 -5.17 -20.29 -13.71
C HIS A 64 -4.35 -19.69 -14.85
N ALA A 65 -4.58 -18.42 -15.20
CA ALA A 65 -3.82 -17.72 -16.24
C ALA A 65 -2.33 -17.63 -15.90
N LEU A 66 -1.99 -17.21 -14.67
CA LEU A 66 -0.59 -17.13 -14.23
C LEU A 66 0.11 -18.49 -14.22
N HIS A 67 -0.57 -19.55 -13.77
CA HIS A 67 -0.01 -20.90 -13.80
C HIS A 67 0.16 -21.42 -15.23
N GLY A 68 -0.77 -21.11 -16.13
CA GLY A 68 -0.67 -21.44 -17.55
C GLY A 68 0.57 -20.81 -18.19
N ASN A 69 0.79 -19.50 -17.96
CA ASN A 69 1.97 -18.80 -18.46
C ASN A 69 3.28 -19.38 -17.89
N MET A 70 3.31 -19.67 -16.59
CA MET A 70 4.47 -20.29 -15.95
C MET A 70 4.82 -21.65 -16.57
N LYS A 71 3.80 -22.48 -16.86
CA LYS A 71 3.98 -23.77 -17.52
C LYS A 71 4.48 -23.61 -18.96
N ALA A 72 3.90 -22.67 -19.72
CA ALA A 72 4.32 -22.38 -21.09
C ALA A 72 5.78 -21.92 -21.18
N LEU A 73 6.17 -20.98 -20.31
CA LEU A 73 7.55 -20.50 -20.22
C LEU A 73 8.52 -21.62 -19.82
N LYS A 74 8.12 -22.51 -18.91
CA LYS A 74 8.93 -23.67 -18.52
C LYS A 74 9.15 -24.62 -19.69
N GLU A 75 8.10 -24.96 -20.44
CA GLU A 75 8.21 -25.87 -21.59
C GLU A 75 9.02 -25.27 -22.75
N LEU A 76 8.93 -23.95 -22.97
CA LEU A 76 9.79 -23.22 -23.91
C LEU A 76 11.25 -23.28 -23.48
N LYS A 77 11.54 -23.07 -22.18
CA LYS A 77 12.89 -23.19 -21.64
C LYS A 77 13.46 -24.61 -21.73
N GLU A 78 12.60 -25.62 -21.60
CA GLU A 78 12.96 -27.04 -21.75
C GLU A 78 13.08 -27.48 -23.21
N GLY A 79 12.83 -26.60 -24.19
CA GLY A 79 12.90 -26.91 -25.62
C GLY A 79 11.84 -27.89 -26.11
N LYS A 80 10.83 -28.20 -25.27
CA LYS A 80 9.73 -29.13 -25.60
C LYS A 80 8.64 -28.48 -26.45
N ARG A 81 8.67 -27.15 -26.55
CA ARG A 81 7.86 -26.37 -27.47
C ARG A 81 8.80 -25.72 -28.48
N GLU A 82 8.63 -26.08 -29.75
CA GLU A 82 9.13 -25.28 -30.88
C GLU A 82 8.58 -23.86 -30.73
N SER A 83 9.40 -22.87 -31.04
CA SER A 83 9.13 -21.44 -30.78
C SER A 83 7.71 -21.02 -31.16
N ALA A 84 7.10 -20.19 -30.29
CA ALA A 84 5.77 -19.62 -30.49
C ALA A 84 5.65 -18.81 -31.79
#